data_AF-E6MKC9-F1
#
_entry.id   AF-E6MKC9-F1
#
_cell.length_a   1.000
_cell.length_b   1.000
_cell.length_c   1.000
_cell.angle_alpha   90.00
_cell.angle_beta   90.00
_cell.angle_gamma   90.00
#
_symmetry.space_group_name_H-M   'P 1'
#
loop_
_entity.id
_entity.type
_entity.pdbx_description
1 polymer ?
#
loop_
_entity_poly.entity_id
_entity_poly.type
_entity_poly.pdbx_seq_one_letter_code
_entity_poly.pdbx_strand_id
1 'polypeptide(L)' 'MVLNQVIRQGNFASARDQRGSSTLLGTFIQMTATEATPDIVTLIKRIAGEHLPVAVTGEIGHEADARVACIGTYVRPTR' A
#
# COMPACT_ATOMS: atom_id res chain seq x y z
N MET A 1 -11.68 9.29 5.34
CA MET A 1 -12.65 8.29 5.85
C MET A 1 -12.60 6.95 5.11
N VAL A 2 -12.23 6.91 3.82
CA VAL A 2 -12.22 5.67 2.99
C VAL A 2 -11.06 4.70 3.31
N LEU A 3 -9.84 5.20 3.58
CA LEU A 3 -8.66 4.34 3.80
C LEU A 3 -8.79 3.42 5.04
N ASN A 4 -9.31 3.97 6.14
CA ASN A 4 -9.54 3.19 7.37
C ASN A 4 -10.59 2.08 7.15
N GLN A 5 -11.55 2.30 6.25
CA GLN A 5 -12.54 1.28 5.91
C GLN A 5 -11.93 0.17 5.06
N VAL A 6 -11.11 0.48 4.05
CA VAL A 6 -10.45 -0.53 3.21
C VAL A 6 -9.47 -1.38 4.02
N ILE A 7 -8.69 -0.79 4.94
CA ILE A 7 -7.77 -1.54 5.81
C ILE A 7 -8.53 -2.45 6.79
N ARG A 8 -9.74 -2.08 7.20
CA ARG A 8 -10.59 -2.91 8.09
C ARG A 8 -11.42 -3.97 7.35
N GLN A 9 -11.77 -3.71 6.08
CA GLN A 9 -12.50 -4.65 5.23
C GLN A 9 -11.56 -5.68 4.59
N GLY A 10 -10.35 -5.28 4.22
CA GLY A 10 -9.26 -6.22 3.97
C GLY A 10 -8.95 -6.92 5.29
N ASN A 11 -8.79 -8.24 5.27
CA ASN A 11 -8.54 -9.05 6.45
C ASN A 11 -7.10 -8.84 7.01
N PHE A 12 -6.69 -7.58 7.22
CA PHE A 12 -5.43 -7.20 7.87
C PHE A 12 -5.49 -7.46 9.39
N ALA A 13 -6.69 -7.66 9.93
CA ALA A 13 -6.96 -7.88 11.35
C ALA A 13 -7.44 -9.31 11.63
N SER A 14 -6.51 -10.27 11.61
CA SER A 14 -6.60 -11.48 12.43
C SER A 14 -5.21 -12.04 12.66
N ALA A 15 -4.71 -11.81 13.87
CA ALA A 15 -3.41 -12.23 14.34
C ALA A 15 -3.34 -13.77 14.40
N ARG A 16 -2.50 -14.37 13.54
CA ARG A 16 -1.69 -15.59 13.80
C ARG A 16 -0.93 -16.12 12.57
N ASP A 17 -1.22 -15.65 11.35
CA ASP A 17 -0.55 -16.17 10.14
C ASP A 17 -0.13 -15.07 9.12
N GLN A 18 0.62 -14.06 9.59
CA GLN A 18 1.06 -12.92 8.77
C GLN A 18 2.41 -13.11 8.06
N ARG A 19 2.86 -14.34 7.79
CA ARG A 19 4.22 -14.55 7.24
C ARG A 19 4.41 -14.08 5.79
N GLY A 20 3.41 -13.47 5.14
CA GLY A 20 3.48 -13.05 3.74
C GLY A 20 2.64 -11.84 3.32
N SER A 21 2.07 -11.06 4.25
CA SER A 21 1.25 -9.89 3.88
C SER A 21 2.15 -8.65 3.74
N SER A 22 2.19 -8.06 2.54
CA SER A 22 2.91 -6.82 2.23
C SER A 22 2.03 -5.84 1.48
N THR A 23 2.25 -4.55 1.70
CA THR A 23 1.52 -3.48 1.00
C THR A 23 2.42 -2.81 -0.04
N LEU A 24 1.94 -2.72 -1.28
CA LEU A 24 2.55 -1.88 -2.32
C LEU A 24 1.70 -0.60 -2.47
N LEU A 25 2.35 0.55 -2.38
CA LEU A 25 1.73 1.86 -2.50
C LEU A 25 2.17 2.55 -3.78
N GLY A 26 1.19 3.07 -4.51
CA GLY A 26 1.41 3.99 -5.61
C GLY A 26 1.67 5.42 -5.15
N THR A 27 1.70 6.35 -6.09
CA THR A 27 1.99 7.77 -5.84
C THR A 27 0.83 8.49 -5.14
N PHE A 28 1.16 9.25 -4.09
CA PHE A 28 0.23 10.14 -3.39
C PHE A 28 0.59 11.61 -3.66
N ILE A 29 0.41 12.02 -4.92
CA ILE A 29 0.90 13.29 -5.50
C ILE A 29 0.64 14.49 -4.59
N GLN A 30 -0.62 14.66 -4.15
CA GLN A 30 -0.99 15.80 -3.30
C GLN A 30 -0.31 15.75 -1.93
N MET A 31 -0.22 14.58 -1.29
CA MET A 31 0.43 14.47 0.01
C MET A 31 1.94 14.72 -0.07
N THR A 32 2.57 14.28 -1.15
CA THR A 32 3.98 14.57 -1.43
C THR A 32 4.20 16.05 -1.69
N ALA A 33 3.37 16.67 -2.54
CA ALA A 33 3.49 18.08 -2.90
C ALA A 33 3.26 19.02 -1.70
N THR A 34 2.43 18.63 -0.74
CA THR A 34 2.15 19.43 0.46
C THR A 34 3.03 19.07 1.66
N GLU A 35 4.02 18.18 1.51
CA GLU A 35 4.86 17.66 2.59
C GLU A 35 4.01 17.22 3.83
N ALA A 36 2.93 16.50 3.57
CA ALA A 36 1.94 16.18 4.60
C ALA A 36 2.57 15.39 5.75
N THR A 37 2.29 15.82 6.99
CA THR A 37 2.72 15.15 8.22
C THR A 37 1.51 14.74 9.08
N PRO A 38 1.39 13.46 9.50
CA PRO A 38 2.24 12.32 9.13
C PRO A 38 2.06 11.91 7.66
N ASP A 39 3.12 11.34 7.08
CA ASP A 39 3.08 10.82 5.71
C ASP A 39 2.17 9.57 5.59
N ILE A 40 1.92 9.16 4.34
CA ILE A 40 1.00 8.05 4.06
C ILE A 40 1.50 6.70 4.59
N VAL A 41 2.82 6.48 4.63
CA VAL A 41 3.41 5.23 5.15
C VAL A 41 3.19 5.14 6.65
N THR A 42 3.42 6.24 7.35
CA THR A 42 3.19 6.40 8.78
C THR A 42 1.72 6.19 9.13
N LEU A 43 0.80 6.76 8.35
CA LEU A 43 -0.63 6.55 8.52
C LEU A 43 -1.02 5.07 8.35
N ILE A 44 -0.50 4.38 7.34
CA ILE A 44 -0.81 2.97 7.09
C ILE A 44 -0.26 2.08 8.20
N LYS A 45 0.99 2.28 8.63
CA LYS A 45 1.59 1.53 9.75
C LYS A 45 0.79 1.71 11.04
N ARG A 46 0.32 2.92 11.31
CA ARG A 46 -0.51 3.20 12.50
C ARG A 46 -1.85 2.45 12.49
N ILE A 47 -2.42 2.19 11.31
CA ILE A 47 -3.73 1.52 11.18
C ILE A 47 -3.56 -0.01 11.06
N ALA A 48 -2.62 -0.48 10.24
CA ALA A 48 -2.48 -1.88 9.85
C ALA A 48 -1.41 -2.65 10.66
N GLY A 49 -0.56 -1.93 11.41
CA GLY A 49 0.49 -2.49 12.25
C GLY A 49 1.88 -1.98 11.86
N GLU A 50 2.69 -1.66 12.87
CA GLU A 50 4.05 -1.09 12.71
C GLU A 50 5.01 -2.00 11.94
N HIS A 51 4.80 -3.32 11.99
CA HIS A 51 5.66 -4.32 11.34
C HIS A 51 5.26 -4.67 9.91
N LEU A 52 4.21 -4.04 9.37
CA LEU A 52 3.78 -4.31 8.00
C LEU A 52 4.85 -3.85 6.99
N PRO A 53 5.38 -4.73 6.12
CA PRO A 53 6.24 -4.33 5.04
C PRO A 53 5.48 -3.46 4.04
N VAL A 54 5.96 -2.25 3.80
CA VAL A 54 5.38 -1.30 2.84
C VAL A 54 6.45 -0.92 1.83
N ALA A 55 6.17 -1.15 0.55
CA ALA A 55 6.96 -0.65 -0.57
C ALA A 55 6.20 0.49 -1.26
N VAL A 56 6.91 1.54 -1.66
CA VAL A 56 6.34 2.66 -2.41
C VAL A 56 6.94 2.65 -3.82
N THR A 57 6.10 2.82 -4.84
CA THR A 57 6.53 2.89 -6.23
C THR A 57 5.92 4.11 -6.92
N GLY A 58 6.69 4.72 -7.82
CA GLY A 58 6.20 5.75 -8.74
C GLY A 58 5.50 5.19 -9.96
N GLU A 59 5.51 3.87 -10.15
CA GLU A 59 4.99 3.23 -11.35
C GLU A 59 3.47 3.02 -11.33
N ILE A 60 2.81 3.12 -10.18
CA ILE A 60 1.35 2.92 -10.06
C ILE A 60 0.78 4.20 -9.45
N GLY A 61 -0.25 4.79 -10.05
CA GLY A 61 -0.80 6.05 -9.55
C GLY A 61 -1.64 6.78 -10.59
N HIS A 62 -1.75 8.10 -10.43
CA HIS A 62 -2.54 8.98 -11.30
C HIS A 62 -1.69 9.77 -12.29
N GLU A 63 -0.39 9.49 -12.36
CA GLU A 63 0.52 10.13 -13.31
C GLU A 63 0.31 9.61 -14.72
N ALA A 64 0.67 10.43 -15.72
CA ALA A 64 0.46 10.11 -17.13
C ALA A 64 1.21 8.84 -17.60
N ASP A 65 2.31 8.48 -16.94
CA ASP A 65 3.12 7.30 -17.24
C ASP A 65 2.90 6.14 -16.24
N ALA A 66 1.72 6.10 -15.60
CA ALA A 66 1.37 5.03 -14.68
C ALA A 66 1.22 3.69 -15.43
N ARG A 67 1.74 2.63 -14.81
CA ARG A 67 1.70 1.25 -15.27
C ARG A 67 0.49 0.51 -14.70
N VAL A 68 0.05 -0.51 -15.42
CA VAL A 68 -1.03 -1.40 -14.99
C VAL A 68 -0.46 -2.46 -14.03
N ALA A 69 -1.10 -2.63 -12.87
CA ALA A 69 -0.83 -3.73 -11.96
C ALA A 69 -1.86 -4.85 -12.16
N CYS A 70 -1.39 -6.09 -12.31
CA CYS A 70 -2.27 -7.26 -12.32
C CYS A 70 -2.49 -7.76 -10.89
N ILE A 71 -3.73 -7.80 -10.43
CA ILE A 71 -4.12 -8.19 -9.06
C ILE A 71 -4.80 -9.55 -9.09
N GLY A 72 -4.47 -10.44 -8.13
CA GLY A 72 -5.12 -11.74 -7.99
C GLY A 72 -4.58 -12.84 -8.91
N THR A 73 -3.42 -12.63 -9.53
CA THR A 73 -2.73 -13.63 -10.34
C THR A 73 -1.36 -13.98 -9.76
N TYR A 74 -0.90 -15.20 -10.01
CA TYR A 74 0.47 -15.60 -9.73
C TYR A 74 1.26 -15.52 -11.03
N VAL A 75 2.23 -14.60 -11.10
CA VAL A 75 3.20 -14.55 -12.18
C VAL A 75 4.46 -15.29 -11.77
N ARG A 76 4.99 -16.15 -12.64
CA ARG A 76 6.35 -16.67 -12.47
C ARG A 76 7.33 -15.58 -12.89
N PRO A 77 8.32 -15.22 -12.07
CA PRO A 77 9.42 -14.41 -12.55
C PRO A 77 10.17 -15.20 -13.63
N THR A 78 10.19 -14.70 -14.85
CA THR A 78 11.11 -15.17 -15.89
C THR A 78 12.50 -14.67 -15.53
N ARG A 79 13.45 -15.58 -15.38
CA ARG A 79 14.87 -15.27 -15.16
C ARG A 79 15.50 -14.68 -16.42
#